data_AF-A0A1I7UJ29-F1
#
_entry.id   AF-A0A1I7UJ29-F1
#
_cell.length_a   1.000
_cell.length_b   1.000
_cell.length_c   1.000
_cell.angle_alpha   90.00
_cell.angle_beta   90.00
_cell.angle_gamma   90.00
#
_symmetry.space_group_name_H-M   'P 1'
#
loop_
_entity.id
_entity.type
_entity.pdbx_description
1 polymer ?
#
loop_
_entity_poly.entity_id
_entity_poly.type
_entity_poly.pdbx_seq_one_letter_code
_entity_poly.pdbx_strand_id
1 'polypeptide(L)'
;MKEDENGKNERFEYMSTQNLFAVVVPSATLKDVISSNSLKDFVIEQKAGFQSGRCTMLIVSFGRLDIQKKKLHQLSIEIFEKHRTQIVQIDTIPEMALFTAQYLRSLARREKKKRMTEDEGGDGNSGGHKLKYQGEKGIVIGARSEIVSDWWSKMLSTIDRISDAQRRSILGLIPDPIAAIDKYSKMDYSLALNEISELVAENGRRVGPAIAHRVLTMLTDETGNSIIG
;
A
#
# COMPACT_ATOMS: atom_id res chain seq x y z
N MET A 1 -14.18 -6.31 17.75
CA MET A 1 -14.74 -5.99 19.09
C MET A 1 -16.14 -6.56 19.04
N LYS A 2 -16.38 -7.66 19.75
CA LYS A 2 -17.75 -8.08 20.03
C LYS A 2 -18.01 -7.67 21.47
N GLU A 3 -19.05 -6.87 21.66
CA GLU A 3 -19.57 -6.55 22.97
C GLU A 3 -20.51 -7.69 23.36
N ASP A 4 -20.25 -8.32 24.50
CA ASP A 4 -21.28 -9.13 25.17
C ASP A 4 -22.24 -8.19 25.91
N GLU A 5 -23.47 -8.66 26.11
CA GLU A 5 -24.62 -7.92 26.68
C GLU A 5 -24.39 -7.30 28.08
N ASN A 6 -23.24 -7.55 28.71
CA ASN A 6 -22.86 -7.03 30.02
C ASN A 6 -21.76 -5.94 30.00
N GLY A 7 -21.38 -5.40 28.83
CA GLY A 7 -20.50 -4.23 28.72
C GLY A 7 -19.06 -4.42 29.23
N LYS A 8 -18.64 -5.66 29.51
CA LYS A 8 -17.24 -5.98 29.83
C LYS A 8 -16.48 -6.32 28.56
N ASN A 9 -15.46 -5.51 28.25
CA ASN A 9 -14.50 -5.80 27.19
C ASN A 9 -13.64 -7.01 27.59
N GLU A 10 -14.00 -8.20 27.12
CA GLU A 10 -13.15 -9.37 27.25
C GLU A 10 -11.99 -9.28 26.24
N ARG A 11 -10.76 -9.24 26.77
CA ARG A 11 -9.54 -9.31 25.96
C ARG A 11 -9.28 -10.77 25.61
N PHE A 12 -9.73 -11.17 24.43
CA PHE A 12 -9.38 -12.49 23.88
C PHE A 12 -7.94 -12.50 23.39
N GLU A 13 -7.05 -13.14 24.15
CA GLU A 13 -5.70 -13.46 23.69
C GLU A 13 -5.73 -14.78 22.94
N TYR A 14 -5.32 -14.77 21.67
CA TYR A 14 -5.22 -15.98 20.85
C TYR A 14 -3.81 -16.09 20.29
N MET A 15 -3.18 -17.24 20.46
CA MET A 15 -1.92 -17.57 19.79
C MET A 15 -2.20 -18.09 18.39
N SER A 16 -1.89 -17.29 17.38
CA SER A 16 -1.90 -17.72 15.97
C SER A 16 -0.49 -18.11 15.55
N THR A 17 -0.33 -19.33 15.03
CA THR A 17 0.93 -19.78 14.41
C THR A 17 1.13 -19.05 13.08
N GLN A 18 2.11 -18.14 13.03
CA GLN A 18 2.48 -17.46 11.79
C GLN A 18 3.18 -18.43 10.84
N ASN A 19 3.08 -18.18 9.54
CA ASN A 19 3.86 -18.91 8.52
C ASN A 19 5.08 -18.11 8.04
N LEU A 20 5.51 -17.11 8.82
CA LEU A 20 6.68 -16.28 8.57
C LEU A 20 7.52 -16.25 9.85
N PHE A 21 8.80 -16.61 9.72
CA PHE A 21 9.74 -16.67 10.84
C PHE A 21 11.06 -16.02 10.46
N ALA A 22 11.76 -15.46 11.44
CA ALA A 22 13.07 -14.87 11.28
C ALA A 22 14.08 -15.58 12.17
N VAL A 23 15.24 -15.93 11.62
CA VAL A 23 16.38 -16.51 12.33
C VAL A 23 17.52 -15.52 12.25
N VAL A 24 18.01 -15.07 13.40
CA VAL A 24 19.18 -14.18 13.47
C VAL A 24 20.44 -15.02 13.55
N VAL A 25 21.37 -14.77 12.64
CA VAL A 25 22.63 -15.50 12.53
C VAL A 25 23.78 -14.51 12.51
N PRO A 26 24.87 -14.72 13.29
CA PRO A 26 26.06 -13.91 13.16
C PRO A 26 26.62 -13.96 11.73
N SER A 27 27.04 -12.82 11.19
CA SER A 27 27.54 -12.76 9.81
C SER A 27 28.78 -13.63 9.58
N ALA A 28 29.59 -13.89 10.61
CA ALA A 28 30.69 -14.85 10.53
C ALA A 28 30.17 -16.28 10.26
N THR A 29 29.21 -16.74 11.04
CA THR A 29 28.59 -18.07 10.88
C THR A 29 27.91 -18.23 9.52
N LEU A 30 27.18 -17.20 9.07
CA LEU A 30 26.54 -17.23 7.75
C LEU A 30 27.60 -17.25 6.62
N LYS A 31 28.71 -16.54 6.78
CA LYS A 31 29.83 -16.57 5.84
C LYS A 31 30.43 -17.96 5.74
N ASP A 32 30.62 -18.64 6.86
CA ASP A 32 31.16 -20.01 6.89
C ASP A 32 30.21 -20.98 6.19
N VAL A 33 28.92 -20.95 6.51
CA VAL A 33 27.87 -21.77 5.89
C VAL A 33 27.78 -21.57 4.37
N ILE A 34 27.90 -20.33 3.91
CA ILE A 34 27.90 -20.02 2.46
C ILE A 34 29.20 -20.50 1.81
N SER A 35 30.33 -20.39 2.50
CA SER A 35 31.64 -20.78 1.98
C SER A 35 31.79 -22.31 1.91
N SER A 36 31.17 -23.05 2.84
CA SER A 36 31.11 -24.52 2.85
C SER A 36 30.03 -25.11 1.94
N ASN A 37 29.30 -24.28 1.19
CA ASN A 37 28.19 -24.72 0.33
C ASN A 37 27.08 -25.50 1.06
N SER A 38 26.91 -25.26 2.37
CA SER A 38 25.93 -25.95 3.24
C SER A 38 24.71 -25.09 3.57
N LEU A 39 24.53 -23.94 2.90
CA LEU A 39 23.39 -23.03 3.11
C LEU A 39 22.04 -23.73 2.95
N LYS A 40 21.94 -24.65 1.99
CA LYS A 40 20.72 -25.44 1.76
C LYS A 40 20.36 -26.29 2.97
N ASP A 41 21.34 -27.02 3.50
CA ASP A 41 21.14 -27.93 4.62
C ASP A 41 20.83 -27.14 5.89
N PHE A 42 21.53 -26.03 6.11
CA PHE A 42 21.21 -25.07 7.16
C PHE A 42 19.74 -24.60 7.08
N VAL A 43 19.26 -24.24 5.88
CA VAL A 43 17.86 -23.81 5.70
C VAL A 43 16.86 -24.94 6.01
N ILE A 44 17.16 -26.17 5.62
CA ILE A 44 16.31 -27.33 5.88
C ILE A 44 16.24 -27.60 7.38
N GLU A 45 17.37 -27.58 8.06
CA GLU A 45 17.47 -27.78 9.52
C GLU A 45 16.69 -26.70 10.28
N GLN A 46 16.89 -25.43 9.95
CA GLN A 46 16.15 -24.33 10.58
C GLN A 46 14.64 -24.44 10.32
N LYS A 47 14.23 -24.98 9.17
CA LYS A 47 12.82 -25.19 8.84
C LYS A 47 12.20 -26.42 9.49
N ALA A 48 12.99 -27.43 9.87
CA ALA A 48 12.49 -28.66 10.48
C ALA A 48 11.77 -28.40 11.81
N GLY A 49 12.12 -27.33 12.52
CA GLY A 49 11.43 -26.89 13.74
C GLY A 49 10.02 -26.31 13.51
N PHE A 50 9.60 -26.07 12.27
CA PHE A 50 8.33 -25.42 11.94
C PHE A 50 7.37 -26.39 11.26
N GLN A 51 6.22 -26.64 11.90
CA GLN A 51 5.23 -27.65 11.48
C GLN A 51 4.48 -27.34 10.16
N SER A 52 4.70 -26.17 9.55
CA SER A 52 4.02 -25.79 8.30
C SER A 52 4.95 -25.90 7.09
N GLY A 53 4.65 -26.85 6.19
CA GLY A 53 5.41 -27.05 4.94
C GLY A 53 5.40 -25.87 3.96
N ARG A 54 4.66 -24.79 4.26
CA ARG A 54 4.63 -23.53 3.49
C ARG A 54 5.00 -22.33 4.36
N CYS A 55 6.14 -22.42 5.05
CA CYS A 55 6.70 -21.30 5.81
C CYS A 55 7.65 -20.44 4.95
N THR A 56 7.55 -19.13 5.09
CA THR A 56 8.57 -18.18 4.60
C THR A 56 9.56 -17.93 5.71
N MET A 57 10.86 -17.99 5.41
CA MET A 57 11.92 -17.78 6.40
C MET A 57 12.74 -16.55 6.05
N LEU A 58 13.10 -15.74 7.05
CA LEU A 58 14.06 -14.65 6.93
C LEU A 58 15.33 -15.05 7.69
N ILE A 59 16.46 -15.15 7.00
CA ILE A 59 17.78 -15.26 7.62
C ILE A 59 18.30 -13.84 7.80
N VAL A 60 18.40 -13.38 9.04
CA VAL A 60 18.92 -12.07 9.38
C VAL A 60 20.40 -12.21 9.75
N SER A 61 21.28 -11.84 8.83
CA SER A 61 22.72 -11.78 9.05
C SER A 61 23.05 -10.55 9.90
N PHE A 62 23.57 -10.76 11.11
CA PHE A 62 23.94 -9.68 12.01
C PHE A 62 25.46 -9.41 12.00
N GLY A 63 25.82 -8.18 11.64
CA GLY A 63 27.18 -7.70 11.45
C GLY A 63 27.59 -7.69 9.97
N ARG A 64 28.82 -7.24 9.70
CA ARG A 64 29.31 -7.09 8.33
C ARG A 64 29.53 -8.45 7.65
N LEU A 65 28.67 -8.79 6.68
CA LEU A 65 28.82 -10.00 5.87
C LEU A 65 29.74 -9.73 4.69
N ASP A 66 30.98 -10.19 4.81
CA ASP A 66 32.02 -10.01 3.79
C ASP A 66 31.94 -11.09 2.70
N ILE A 67 30.93 -10.95 1.84
CA ILE A 67 30.69 -11.76 0.64
C ILE A 67 30.47 -10.83 -0.55
N GLN A 68 30.97 -11.20 -1.73
CA GLN A 68 30.73 -10.44 -2.95
C GLN A 68 29.22 -10.29 -3.21
N LYS A 69 28.74 -9.04 -3.37
CA LYS A 69 27.31 -8.71 -3.55
C LYS A 69 26.63 -9.52 -4.67
N LYS A 70 27.33 -9.75 -5.79
CA LYS A 70 26.83 -10.57 -6.91
C LYS A 70 26.56 -12.01 -6.48
N LYS A 71 27.50 -12.63 -5.78
CA LYS A 71 27.36 -14.01 -5.26
C LYS A 71 26.21 -14.11 -4.27
N LEU A 72 26.11 -13.15 -3.34
CA LEU A 72 25.01 -13.12 -2.37
C LEU A 72 23.65 -12.94 -3.04
N HIS A 73 23.55 -12.07 -4.05
CA HIS A 73 22.31 -11.84 -4.78
C HIS A 73 21.85 -13.11 -5.51
N GLN A 74 22.75 -13.80 -6.21
CA GLN A 74 22.44 -15.06 -6.90
C GLN A 74 21.99 -16.14 -5.92
N LEU A 75 22.68 -16.29 -4.79
CA LEU A 75 22.29 -17.20 -3.70
C LEU A 75 20.92 -16.85 -3.12
N SER A 76 20.63 -15.56 -2.95
CA SER A 76 19.35 -15.08 -2.41
C SER A 76 18.18 -15.42 -3.33
N ILE A 77 18.38 -15.34 -4.65
CA ILE A 77 17.37 -15.74 -5.64
C ILE A 77 17.16 -17.26 -5.56
N GLU A 78 18.24 -18.03 -5.62
CA GLU A 78 18.18 -19.49 -5.63
C GLU A 78 17.49 -20.05 -4.37
N ILE A 79 17.86 -19.54 -3.19
CA ILE A 79 17.27 -20.00 -1.92
C ILE A 79 15.83 -19.54 -1.78
N PHE A 80 15.45 -18.39 -2.35
CA PHE A 80 14.08 -17.94 -2.34
C PHE A 80 13.19 -18.81 -3.22
N GLU A 81 13.63 -19.16 -4.43
CA GLU A 81 12.87 -20.01 -5.35
C GLU A 81 12.66 -21.42 -4.78
N LYS A 82 13.74 -22.04 -4.28
CA LYS A 82 13.70 -23.43 -3.79
C LYS A 82 13.09 -23.57 -2.41
N HIS A 83 13.38 -22.62 -1.52
CA HIS A 83 13.04 -22.77 -0.09
C HIS A 83 12.16 -21.64 0.45
N ARG A 84 11.76 -20.63 -0.33
CA ARG A 84 11.03 -19.45 0.18
C ARG A 84 11.73 -18.78 1.36
N THR A 85 13.06 -18.71 1.27
CA THR A 85 13.92 -18.07 2.26
C THR A 85 14.47 -16.77 1.71
N GLN A 86 14.54 -15.72 2.53
CA GLN A 86 15.17 -14.45 2.19
C GLN A 86 16.35 -14.19 3.12
N ILE A 87 17.39 -13.53 2.62
CA ILE A 87 18.54 -13.11 3.43
C ILE A 87 18.46 -11.59 3.61
N VAL A 88 18.50 -11.15 4.86
CA VAL A 88 18.53 -9.73 5.25
C VAL A 88 19.84 -9.47 5.96
N GLN A 89 20.55 -8.41 5.57
CA GLN A 89 21.80 -8.00 6.22
C GLN A 89 21.54 -6.81 7.11
N ILE A 90 22.01 -6.87 8.35
CA ILE A 90 21.88 -5.81 9.35
C ILE A 90 23.23 -5.65 10.04
N ASP A 91 23.83 -4.47 9.94
CA ASP A 91 25.18 -4.25 10.44
C ASP A 91 25.19 -3.75 11.88
N THR A 92 24.12 -3.09 12.32
CA THR A 92 24.08 -2.39 13.61
C THR A 92 22.92 -2.80 14.51
N ILE A 93 23.11 -2.68 15.83
CA ILE A 93 22.07 -2.98 16.83
C ILE A 93 20.82 -2.10 16.65
N PRO A 94 20.92 -0.77 16.40
CA PRO A 94 19.74 0.07 16.19
C PRO A 94 18.92 -0.37 14.97
N GLU A 95 19.56 -0.75 13.87
CA GLU A 95 18.87 -1.30 12.70
C GLU A 95 18.19 -2.63 13.01
N MET A 96 18.82 -3.50 13.81
CA MET A 96 18.21 -4.75 14.27
C MET A 96 16.95 -4.46 15.08
N ALA A 97 17.01 -3.53 16.04
CA ALA A 97 15.85 -3.14 16.85
C ALA A 97 14.71 -2.58 15.98
N LEU A 98 15.05 -1.72 15.01
CA LEU A 98 14.08 -1.16 14.07
C LEU A 98 13.46 -2.25 13.19
N PHE A 99 14.28 -3.15 12.66
CA PHE A 99 13.84 -4.30 11.87
C PHE A 99 12.87 -5.18 12.67
N THR A 100 13.23 -5.56 13.90
CA THR A 100 12.37 -6.37 14.78
C THR A 100 11.05 -5.67 15.05
N ALA A 101 11.06 -4.36 15.35
CA ALA A 101 9.83 -3.60 15.59
C ALA A 101 8.93 -3.52 14.35
N GLN A 102 9.52 -3.29 13.18
CA GLN A 102 8.78 -3.26 11.90
C GLN A 102 8.25 -4.63 11.52
N TYR A 103 9.06 -5.68 11.70
CA TYR A 103 8.69 -7.08 11.47
C TYR A 103 7.48 -7.47 12.32
N LEU A 104 7.52 -7.24 13.64
CA LEU A 104 6.41 -7.53 14.56
C LEU A 104 5.16 -6.72 14.21
N ARG A 105 5.31 -5.43 13.88
CA ARG A 105 4.18 -4.60 13.44
C ARG A 105 3.56 -5.11 12.13
N SER A 106 4.38 -5.62 11.20
CA SER A 106 3.91 -6.18 9.94
C SER A 106 3.12 -7.48 10.15
N LEU A 107 3.59 -8.35 11.06
CA LEU A 107 2.90 -9.58 11.45
C LEU A 107 1.54 -9.27 12.09
N ALA A 108 1.51 -8.32 13.04
CA ALA A 108 0.27 -7.88 13.68
C ALA A 108 -0.75 -7.30 12.68
N ARG A 109 -0.30 -6.50 11.70
CA ARG A 109 -1.16 -5.98 10.62
C ARG A 109 -1.70 -7.08 9.72
N ARG A 110 -0.90 -8.09 9.42
CA ARG A 110 -1.29 -9.24 8.58
C ARG A 110 -2.41 -10.04 9.24
N GLU A 111 -2.30 -10.30 10.53
CA GLU A 111 -3.35 -10.95 11.34
C GLU A 111 -4.65 -10.14 11.32
N LYS A 112 -4.58 -8.83 11.59
CA LYS A 112 -5.76 -7.95 11.54
C LYS A 112 -6.48 -8.01 10.19
N LYS A 113 -5.72 -8.02 9.08
CA LYS A 113 -6.28 -8.11 7.74
C LYS A 113 -6.92 -9.48 7.47
N LYS A 114 -6.29 -10.58 7.91
CA LYS A 114 -6.84 -11.94 7.73
C LYS A 114 -8.20 -12.07 8.43
N ARG A 115 -8.31 -11.61 9.68
CA ARG A 115 -9.57 -11.60 10.44
C ARG A 115 -10.68 -10.78 9.76
N MET A 116 -10.36 -9.59 9.25
CA MET A 116 -11.32 -8.79 8.47
C MET A 116 -11.78 -9.46 7.17
N THR A 117 -11.08 -10.49 6.71
CA THR A 117 -11.45 -11.25 5.50
C THR A 117 -12.22 -12.52 5.87
N GLU A 118 -11.99 -13.09 7.05
CA GLU A 118 -12.66 -14.29 7.56
C GLU A 118 -14.00 -13.95 8.25
N ASP A 119 -14.10 -12.87 9.02
CA ASP A 119 -15.34 -12.43 9.69
C ASP A 119 -16.40 -11.88 8.70
N GLU A 120 -15.99 -11.49 7.49
CA GLU A 120 -16.91 -11.07 6.41
C GLU A 120 -17.24 -12.20 5.42
N GLY A 121 -16.71 -13.42 5.66
CA GLY A 121 -16.90 -14.60 4.81
C GLY A 121 -18.08 -15.49 5.21
N GLY A 122 -19.04 -14.95 5.97
CA GLY A 122 -20.27 -15.61 6.37
C GLY A 122 -21.43 -15.40 5.39
N ASP A 123 -21.17 -15.38 4.09
CA ASP A 123 -22.18 -15.74 3.09
C ASP A 123 -21.50 -16.09 1.76
N GLY A 124 -21.76 -17.30 1.29
CA GLY A 124 -21.32 -17.73 -0.02
C GLY A 124 -21.93 -16.84 -1.11
N ASN A 125 -21.16 -16.58 -2.16
CA ASN A 125 -21.63 -16.12 -3.47
C ASN A 125 -21.55 -14.62 -3.83
N SER A 126 -20.64 -13.83 -3.26
CA SER A 126 -20.21 -12.59 -3.91
C SER A 126 -18.71 -12.41 -3.80
N GLY A 127 -18.02 -12.58 -4.93
CA GLY A 127 -16.66 -12.11 -5.13
C GLY A 127 -16.65 -10.57 -5.11
N GLY A 128 -16.81 -9.99 -3.92
CA GLY A 128 -16.73 -8.57 -3.70
C GLY A 128 -15.31 -8.11 -3.99
N HIS A 129 -15.11 -7.60 -5.21
CA HIS A 129 -13.95 -6.81 -5.58
C HIS A 129 -13.85 -5.62 -4.61
N LYS A 130 -13.17 -5.79 -3.47
CA LYS A 130 -12.97 -4.68 -2.52
C LYS A 130 -12.25 -3.57 -3.26
N LEU A 131 -12.95 -2.44 -3.47
CA LEU A 131 -12.36 -1.22 -3.99
C LEU A 131 -11.22 -0.82 -3.04
N LYS A 132 -9.97 -1.05 -3.46
CA LYS A 132 -8.80 -0.61 -2.71
C LYS A 132 -8.57 0.85 -3.02
N TYR A 133 -9.25 1.72 -2.29
CA TYR A 133 -8.99 3.15 -2.34
C TYR A 133 -7.87 3.51 -1.37
N GLN A 134 -6.79 4.11 -1.88
CA GLN A 134 -5.69 4.64 -1.08
C GLN A 134 -5.69 6.16 -1.19
N GLY A 135 -6.60 6.80 -0.45
CA GLY A 135 -6.70 8.25 -0.38
C GLY A 135 -5.79 8.87 0.69
N GLU A 136 -5.41 10.13 0.47
CA GLU A 136 -4.78 10.96 1.50
C GLU A 136 -5.78 11.31 2.61
N LYS A 137 -5.30 11.43 3.86
CA LYS A 137 -6.15 11.83 4.98
C LYS A 137 -6.56 13.30 4.82
N GLY A 138 -7.86 13.58 4.95
CA GLY A 138 -8.44 14.93 4.93
C GLY A 138 -7.97 15.83 6.07
N ILE A 139 -7.98 17.14 5.84
CA ILE A 139 -7.87 18.14 6.92
C ILE A 139 -9.22 18.20 7.65
N VAL A 140 -9.20 18.12 8.99
CA VAL A 140 -10.41 18.12 9.84
C VAL A 140 -10.61 19.46 10.54
N ILE A 141 -9.59 20.31 10.57
CA ILE A 141 -9.57 21.60 11.27
C ILE A 141 -9.16 22.68 10.27
N GLY A 142 -10.05 23.63 9.99
CA GLY A 142 -9.81 24.73 9.05
C GLY A 142 -11.10 25.50 8.74
N ALA A 143 -10.99 26.59 7.98
CA ALA A 143 -12.16 27.29 7.45
C ALA A 143 -12.90 26.40 6.42
N ARG A 144 -14.20 26.64 6.22
CA ARG A 144 -15.01 25.85 5.26
C ARG A 144 -14.40 25.83 3.85
N SER A 145 -13.88 26.95 3.39
CA SER A 145 -13.20 27.07 2.08
C SER A 145 -11.94 26.22 2.00
N GLU A 146 -11.16 26.14 3.08
CA GLU A 146 -9.93 25.34 3.14
C GLU A 146 -10.26 23.85 3.13
N ILE A 147 -11.30 23.44 3.86
CA ILE A 147 -11.78 22.05 3.89
C ILE A 147 -12.31 21.63 2.52
N VAL A 148 -13.13 22.47 1.87
CA VAL A 148 -13.65 22.20 0.53
C VAL A 148 -12.53 22.12 -0.50
N SER A 149 -11.55 23.03 -0.43
CA SER A 149 -10.39 23.03 -1.34
C SER A 149 -9.50 21.81 -1.14
N ASP A 150 -9.22 21.42 0.11
CA ASP A 150 -8.44 20.21 0.44
C ASP A 150 -9.14 18.94 -0.07
N TRP A 151 -10.45 18.83 0.20
CA TRP A 151 -11.25 17.70 -0.26
C TRP A 151 -11.32 17.64 -1.78
N TRP A 152 -11.57 18.77 -2.45
CA TRP A 152 -11.66 18.83 -3.91
C TRP A 152 -10.31 18.54 -4.58
N SER A 153 -9.20 19.05 -4.03
CA SER A 153 -7.84 18.70 -4.45
C SER A 153 -7.62 17.18 -4.35
N LYS A 154 -8.05 16.55 -3.25
CA LYS A 154 -7.92 15.09 -3.08
C LYS A 154 -8.79 14.32 -4.05
N MET A 155 -10.01 14.77 -4.31
CA MET A 155 -10.86 14.19 -5.36
C MET A 155 -10.21 14.26 -6.73
N LEU A 156 -9.69 15.42 -7.13
CA LEU A 156 -8.96 15.57 -8.40
C LEU A 156 -7.72 14.67 -8.46
N SER A 157 -7.03 14.45 -7.35
CA SER A 157 -5.85 13.56 -7.29
C SER A 157 -6.16 12.10 -7.62
N THR A 158 -7.44 11.70 -7.57
CA THR A 158 -7.87 10.35 -7.97
C THR A 158 -7.91 10.15 -9.49
N ILE A 159 -7.91 11.23 -10.27
CA ILE A 159 -7.89 11.19 -11.73
C ILE A 159 -6.48 10.77 -12.18
N ASP A 160 -6.38 9.67 -12.92
CA ASP A 160 -5.10 9.17 -13.40
C ASP A 160 -4.36 10.22 -14.24
N ARG A 161 -3.03 10.29 -14.06
CA ARG A 161 -2.09 11.16 -14.80
C ARG A 161 -2.32 12.67 -14.68
N ILE A 162 -3.13 13.15 -13.75
CA ILE A 162 -3.21 14.58 -13.46
C ILE A 162 -1.95 15.02 -12.70
N SER A 163 -1.26 16.06 -13.19
CA SER A 163 -0.13 16.63 -12.47
C SER A 163 -0.58 17.61 -11.38
N ASP A 164 0.24 17.82 -10.36
CA ASP A 164 -0.04 18.78 -9.28
C ASP A 164 -0.28 20.20 -9.80
N ALA A 165 0.45 20.62 -10.84
CA ALA A 165 0.30 21.94 -11.44
C ALA A 165 -1.04 22.09 -12.18
N GLN A 166 -1.45 21.06 -12.94
CA GLN A 166 -2.77 21.05 -13.59
C GLN A 166 -3.90 21.02 -12.56
N ARG A 167 -3.75 20.24 -11.48
CA ARG A 167 -4.70 20.18 -10.37
C ARG A 167 -4.89 21.56 -9.72
N ARG A 168 -3.80 22.26 -9.40
CA ARG A 168 -3.86 23.63 -8.85
C ARG A 168 -4.55 24.61 -9.79
N SER A 169 -4.33 24.46 -11.09
CA SER A 169 -4.97 25.31 -12.11
C SER A 169 -6.48 25.05 -12.20
N ILE A 170 -6.88 23.78 -12.13
CA ILE A 170 -8.30 23.39 -12.09
C ILE A 170 -8.95 23.86 -10.79
N LEU A 171 -8.26 23.78 -9.64
CA LEU A 171 -8.75 24.34 -8.38
C LEU A 171 -8.92 25.86 -8.44
N GLY A 172 -8.07 26.56 -9.20
CA GLY A 172 -8.21 27.99 -9.45
C GLY A 172 -9.46 28.33 -10.28
N LEU A 173 -9.77 27.54 -11.31
CA LEU A 173 -10.97 27.73 -12.13
C LEU A 173 -12.25 27.27 -11.39
N ILE A 174 -12.15 26.14 -10.69
CA ILE A 174 -13.24 25.45 -10.01
C ILE A 174 -12.85 25.29 -8.53
N PRO A 175 -13.05 26.34 -7.72
CA PRO A 175 -12.74 26.28 -6.29
C PRO A 175 -13.77 25.47 -5.51
N ASP A 176 -15.02 25.42 -5.99
CA ASP A 176 -16.11 24.66 -5.40
C ASP A 176 -16.68 23.68 -6.43
N PRO A 177 -16.52 22.35 -6.22
CA PRO A 177 -17.05 21.36 -7.14
C PRO A 177 -18.58 21.39 -7.23
N ILE A 178 -19.31 21.75 -6.17
CA ILE A 178 -20.79 21.78 -6.21
C ILE A 178 -21.26 22.88 -7.17
N ALA A 179 -20.65 24.06 -7.09
CA ALA A 179 -20.93 25.15 -8.03
C ALA A 179 -20.56 24.76 -9.47
N ALA A 180 -19.49 23.98 -9.65
CA ALA A 180 -19.10 23.45 -10.95
C ALA A 180 -20.11 22.46 -11.52
N ILE A 181 -20.68 21.57 -10.71
CA ILE A 181 -21.72 20.62 -11.15
C ILE A 181 -22.92 21.39 -11.69
N ASP A 182 -23.40 22.40 -10.96
CA ASP A 182 -24.54 23.21 -11.41
C ASP A 182 -24.23 24.00 -12.69
N LYS A 183 -23.01 24.52 -12.83
CA LYS A 183 -22.56 25.22 -14.04
C LYS A 183 -22.47 24.28 -15.25
N TYR A 184 -21.76 23.17 -15.13
CA TYR A 184 -21.44 22.30 -16.26
C TYR A 184 -22.60 21.36 -16.64
N SER A 185 -23.54 21.08 -15.74
CA SER A 185 -24.79 20.38 -16.08
C SER A 185 -25.72 21.19 -16.99
N LYS A 186 -25.60 22.53 -16.98
CA LYS A 186 -26.41 23.45 -17.80
C LYS A 186 -25.70 23.95 -19.06
N MET A 187 -24.39 23.72 -19.16
CA MET A 187 -23.56 24.16 -20.27
C MET A 187 -23.47 23.05 -21.34
N ASP A 188 -23.30 23.45 -22.61
CA ASP A 188 -23.00 22.46 -23.66
C ASP A 188 -21.66 21.78 -23.38
N TYR A 189 -21.63 20.46 -23.59
CA TYR A 189 -20.49 19.61 -23.25
C TYR A 189 -19.20 20.06 -23.96
N SER A 190 -19.30 20.48 -25.23
CA SER A 190 -18.13 20.90 -26.01
C SER A 190 -17.52 22.20 -25.50
N LEU A 191 -18.35 23.13 -25.03
CA LEU A 191 -17.92 24.39 -24.42
C LEU A 191 -17.27 24.16 -23.07
N ALA A 192 -17.88 23.31 -22.23
CA ALA A 192 -17.33 22.93 -20.94
C ALA A 192 -15.97 22.23 -21.07
N LEU A 193 -15.84 21.36 -22.08
CA LEU A 193 -14.59 20.65 -22.37
C LEU A 193 -13.48 21.62 -22.78
N ASN A 194 -13.80 22.57 -23.65
CA ASN A 194 -12.85 23.59 -24.09
C ASN A 194 -12.38 24.46 -22.91
N GLU A 195 -13.30 24.92 -22.07
CA GLU A 195 -12.98 25.79 -20.92
C GLU A 195 -11.95 25.14 -19.97
N ILE A 196 -12.10 23.86 -19.66
CA ILE A 196 -11.17 23.15 -18.77
C ILE A 196 -9.88 22.77 -19.52
N SER A 197 -9.98 22.36 -20.78
CA SER A 197 -8.82 21.87 -21.55
C SER A 197 -7.80 22.95 -21.89
N GLU A 198 -8.26 24.21 -22.04
CA GLU A 198 -7.42 25.36 -22.39
C GLU A 198 -6.66 25.94 -21.20
N LEU A 199 -6.98 25.54 -19.97
CA LEU A 199 -6.25 25.95 -18.77
C LEU A 199 -4.76 25.65 -18.89
N VAL A 200 -3.94 26.70 -18.77
CA VAL A 200 -2.49 26.62 -18.76
C VAL A 200 -2.01 26.54 -17.32
N ALA A 201 -1.32 25.45 -16.98
CA ALA A 201 -0.73 25.28 -15.67
C ALA A 201 0.57 26.08 -15.51
N GLU A 202 1.01 26.29 -14.27
CA GLU A 202 2.24 27.02 -13.93
C GLU A 202 3.49 26.49 -14.65
N ASN A 203 3.51 25.20 -15.01
CA ASN A 203 4.58 24.56 -15.76
C ASN A 203 4.49 24.78 -17.29
N GLY A 204 3.60 25.65 -17.76
CA GLY A 204 3.35 25.96 -19.16
C GLY A 204 2.57 24.88 -19.93
N ARG A 205 2.20 23.76 -19.30
CA ARG A 205 1.41 22.70 -19.95
C ARG A 205 -0.07 22.98 -19.81
N ARG A 206 -0.83 22.69 -20.87
CA ARG A 206 -2.29 22.70 -20.81
C ARG A 206 -2.82 21.49 -20.05
N VAL A 207 -4.00 21.61 -19.46
CA VAL A 207 -4.75 20.46 -18.90
C VAL A 207 -5.07 19.46 -20.00
N GLY A 208 -5.50 19.94 -21.16
CA GLY A 208 -5.78 19.13 -22.34
C GLY A 208 -7.13 18.41 -22.28
N PRO A 209 -7.63 17.96 -23.45
CA PRO A 209 -9.01 17.49 -23.60
C PRO A 209 -9.29 16.19 -22.84
N ALA A 210 -8.31 15.29 -22.72
CA ALA A 210 -8.50 14.03 -22.00
C ALA A 210 -8.75 14.27 -20.51
N ILE A 211 -7.94 15.10 -19.84
CA ILE A 211 -8.12 15.40 -18.41
C ILE A 211 -9.42 16.20 -18.22
N ALA A 212 -9.73 17.16 -19.10
CA ALA A 212 -10.97 17.90 -19.07
C ALA A 212 -12.21 17.00 -19.17
N HIS A 213 -12.20 16.02 -20.08
CA HIS A 213 -13.26 15.03 -20.23
C HIS A 213 -13.48 14.28 -18.92
N ARG A 214 -12.39 13.79 -18.29
CA ARG A 214 -12.45 13.05 -17.02
C ARG A 214 -13.00 13.87 -15.87
N VAL A 215 -12.60 15.15 -15.77
CA VAL A 215 -13.11 16.08 -14.74
C VAL A 215 -14.60 16.34 -14.96
N LEU A 216 -15.04 16.56 -16.20
CA LEU A 216 -16.45 16.75 -16.49
C LEU A 216 -17.28 15.52 -16.17
N THR A 217 -16.84 14.34 -16.65
CA THR A 217 -17.51 13.07 -16.34
C THR A 217 -17.59 12.84 -14.83
N MET A 218 -16.53 13.15 -14.08
CA MET A 218 -16.56 13.06 -12.60
C MET A 218 -17.59 13.99 -11.96
N LEU A 219 -17.86 15.16 -12.55
CA LEU A 219 -18.81 16.14 -12.02
C LEU A 219 -20.24 15.90 -12.48
N THR A 220 -20.46 15.39 -13.70
CA THR A 220 -21.78 15.35 -14.32
C THR A 220 -22.34 13.94 -14.52
N ASP A 221 -21.54 12.87 -14.37
CA ASP A 221 -22.07 11.51 -14.52
C ASP A 221 -22.93 11.12 -13.32
N GLU A 222 -24.21 10.88 -13.59
CA GLU A 222 -25.19 10.44 -12.59
C GLU A 222 -25.16 8.92 -12.37
N THR A 223 -24.56 8.16 -13.28
CA THR A 223 -24.62 6.69 -13.27
C THR A 223 -23.55 6.05 -12.37
N GLY A 224 -22.45 6.76 -12.11
CA GLY A 224 -21.32 6.27 -11.32
C GLY A 224 -20.62 5.04 -11.93
N ASN A 225 -20.99 4.65 -13.15
CA ASN A 225 -20.52 3.46 -13.86
C ASN A 225 -19.61 3.83 -15.03
N SER A 226 -19.44 5.12 -15.33
CA SER A 226 -18.56 5.56 -16.40
C SER A 226 -17.10 5.22 -16.05
N ILE A 227 -16.47 4.46 -16.93
CA ILE A 227 -15.02 4.24 -16.84
C ILE A 227 -14.36 5.51 -17.33
N ILE A 228 -13.72 6.22 -16.40
CA ILE A 228 -12.92 7.41 -16.68
C ILE A 228 -11.65 6.99 -17.43
N GLY A 229 -11.76 6.90 -18.76
CA GLY A 229 -10.70 6.48 -19.70
C GLY A 229 -9.76 7.59 -20.13
#